data_AF-A0A3E0PPL1-F1
#
_entry.id   AF-A0A3E0PPL1-F1
#
_cell.length_a   1.000
_cell.length_b   1.000
_cell.length_c   1.000
_cell.angle_alpha   90.00
_cell.angle_beta   90.00
_cell.angle_gamma   90.00
#
_symmetry.space_group_name_H-M   'P 1'
#
loop_
_entity.id
_entity.type
_entity.pdbx_description
1 polymer ?
#
loop_
_entity_poly.entity_id
_entity_poly.type
_entity_poly.pdbx_seq_one_letter_code
_entity_poly.pdbx_strand_id
1 'polypeptide(L)'
;MDRIASAQPLFRLWIASYANWEPQRWNEAPPEAVALEPVADTAYTEREATVFLEGFNTAMLSGDRPLWAVAVPVALRYEGDVQAGAVVRGHVFADQATASPA
;
A
#
# COMPACT_ATOMS: atom_id res chain seq x y z
N MET A 1 21.58 -22.85 -8.41
CA MET A 1 21.62 -21.54 -7.75
C MET A 1 20.40 -20.77 -8.20
N ASP A 2 19.27 -21.04 -7.56
CA ASP A 2 18.00 -20.38 -7.84
C ASP A 2 18.09 -18.92 -7.42
N ARG A 3 17.97 -18.02 -8.39
CA ARG A 3 17.65 -16.62 -8.12
C ARG A 3 16.22 -16.60 -7.63
N ILE A 4 16.03 -16.56 -6.31
CA ILE A 4 14.78 -16.14 -5.71
C ILE A 4 14.46 -14.79 -6.37
N ALA A 5 13.40 -14.74 -7.18
CA ALA A 5 12.90 -13.48 -7.69
C ALA A 5 12.58 -12.62 -6.47
N SER A 6 13.41 -11.60 -6.20
CA SER A 6 13.17 -10.67 -5.10
C SER A 6 11.79 -10.07 -5.32
N ALA A 7 10.81 -10.49 -4.53
CA ALA A 7 9.48 -9.91 -4.56
C ALA A 7 9.64 -8.40 -4.40
N GLN A 8 9.08 -7.62 -5.33
CA GLN A 8 9.14 -6.16 -5.22
C GLN A 8 8.51 -5.75 -3.88
N PRO A 9 9.15 -4.85 -3.12
CA PRO A 9 8.62 -4.44 -1.83
C PRO A 9 7.25 -3.79 -2.03
N LEU A 10 6.28 -4.21 -1.22
CA LEU A 10 4.99 -3.56 -1.12
C LEU A 10 4.95 -2.69 0.13
N PHE A 11 4.09 -1.68 0.11
CA PHE A 11 3.98 -0.66 1.15
C PHE A 11 2.53 -0.48 1.57
N ARG A 12 2.29 -0.25 2.86
CA ARG A 12 1.03 0.29 3.34
C ARG A 12 1.24 1.77 3.63
N LEU A 13 0.36 2.60 3.07
CA LEU A 13 0.42 4.04 3.23
C LEU A 13 -0.42 4.46 4.44
N TRP A 14 0.13 5.33 5.27
CA TRP A 14 -0.51 5.87 6.45
C TRP A 14 -0.51 7.39 6.43
N ILE A 15 -1.62 7.98 6.84
CA ILE A 15 -1.64 9.37 7.28
C ILE A 15 -1.23 9.40 8.74
N ALA A 16 -0.27 10.26 9.06
CA ALA A 16 0.29 10.40 10.39
C ALA A 16 0.33 11.87 10.82
N SER A 17 0.21 12.11 12.12
CA SER A 17 0.57 13.41 12.70
C SER A 17 2.02 13.43 13.16
N TYR A 18 2.64 14.60 13.13
CA TYR A 18 4.00 14.82 13.62
C TYR A 18 4.06 16.07 14.52
N ALA A 19 5.14 16.19 15.31
CA ALA A 19 5.38 17.35 16.18
C ALA A 19 6.84 17.80 16.09
N ASN A 20 7.07 19.10 16.25
CA ASN A 20 8.41 19.71 16.30
C ASN A 20 9.31 19.35 15.09
N TRP A 21 8.71 19.18 13.92
CA TRP A 21 9.39 18.86 12.68
C TRP A 21 8.77 19.67 11.53
N GLU A 22 9.61 20.24 10.67
CA GLU A 22 9.19 21.06 9.53
C GLU A 22 9.72 20.44 8.23
N PRO A 23 8.89 19.64 7.52
CA PRO A 23 9.32 19.04 6.26
C PRO A 23 9.65 20.11 5.23
N GLN A 24 10.76 19.93 4.50
CA GLN A 24 11.14 20.83 3.41
C GLN A 24 10.83 20.24 2.03
N ARG A 25 10.68 18.91 1.96
CA ARG A 25 10.43 18.16 0.73
C ARG A 25 9.41 17.06 0.99
N TRP A 26 8.64 16.75 -0.05
CA TRP A 26 7.53 15.79 0.03
C TRP A 26 7.99 14.36 0.40
N ASN A 27 9.25 14.02 0.10
CA ASN A 27 9.83 12.70 0.29
C ASN A 27 10.60 12.54 1.61
N GLU A 28 10.53 13.53 2.50
CA GLU A 28 11.10 13.40 3.84
C GLU A 28 10.18 12.59 4.75
N ALA A 29 10.76 11.98 5.77
CA ALA A 29 10.03 11.27 6.81
C ALA A 29 10.26 11.95 8.16
N PRO A 30 9.20 12.15 8.97
CA PRO A 30 9.36 12.68 10.32
C PRO A 30 10.23 11.73 11.17
N PRO A 31 11.05 12.26 12.08
CA PRO A 31 11.75 11.43 13.07
C PRO A 31 10.78 10.71 14.00
N GLU A 32 9.65 11.36 14.31
CA GLU A 32 8.56 10.80 15.10
C GLU A 32 7.21 11.11 14.43
N ALA A 33 6.45 10.06 14.11
CA ALA A 33 5.11 10.16 13.54
C ALA A 33 4.15 9.24 14.30
N VAL A 34 2.92 9.73 14.51
CA VAL A 34 1.82 8.96 15.07
C VAL A 34 0.86 8.63 13.93
N ALA A 35 0.77 7.36 13.57
CA ALA A 35 -0.17 6.88 12.57
C ALA A 35 -1.61 7.14 13.03
N LEU A 36 -2.40 7.82 12.18
CA LEU A 36 -3.80 8.14 12.44
C LEU A 36 -4.72 7.17 11.73
N GLU A 37 -4.56 7.05 10.41
CA GLU A 37 -5.38 6.15 9.58
C GLU A 37 -4.60 5.64 8.37
N PRO A 38 -4.89 4.42 7.89
CA PRO A 38 -4.37 3.95 6.62
C PRO A 38 -5.07 4.69 5.47
N VAL A 39 -4.33 4.96 4.39
CA VAL A 39 -4.92 5.55 3.17
C VAL A 39 -5.95 4.60 2.54
N ALA A 40 -5.64 3.30 2.57
CA ALA A 40 -6.53 2.22 2.19
C ALA A 40 -6.08 0.90 2.85
N ASP A 41 -6.97 -0.09 2.85
CA ASP A 41 -6.67 -1.44 3.35
C ASP A 41 -5.81 -2.28 2.39
N THR A 42 -5.33 -1.70 1.28
CA THR A 42 -4.49 -2.37 0.28
C THR A 42 -3.00 -2.11 0.51
N ALA A 43 -2.18 -2.94 -0.11
CA ALA A 43 -0.75 -2.67 -0.24
C ALA A 43 -0.47 -2.07 -1.63
N TYR A 44 0.50 -1.18 -1.68
CA TYR A 44 0.90 -0.41 -2.86
C TYR A 44 2.29 -0.84 -3.31
N THR A 45 2.52 -0.82 -4.61
CA THR A 45 3.87 -0.87 -5.17
C THR A 45 4.64 0.40 -4.83
N GLU A 46 5.97 0.35 -4.96
CA GLU A 46 6.83 1.54 -4.80
C GLU A 46 6.38 2.72 -5.68
N ARG A 47 5.99 2.44 -6.93
CA ARG A 47 5.52 3.47 -7.87
C ARG A 47 4.23 4.12 -7.40
N GLU A 48 3.24 3.33 -6.99
CA GLU A 48 1.96 3.86 -6.51
C GLU A 48 2.12 4.63 -5.21
N ALA A 49 2.94 4.11 -4.29
CA ALA A 49 3.31 4.79 -3.06
C ALA A 49 3.95 6.15 -3.35
N THR A 50 4.90 6.19 -4.28
CA THR A 50 5.59 7.44 -4.68
C THR A 50 4.61 8.49 -5.20
N VAL A 51 3.74 8.11 -6.13
CA VAL A 51 2.74 9.02 -6.73
C VAL A 51 1.80 9.58 -5.66
N PHE A 52 1.36 8.74 -4.72
CA PHE A 52 0.51 9.18 -3.63
C PHE A 52 1.25 10.15 -2.68
N LEU A 53 2.45 9.77 -2.23
CA LEU A 53 3.25 10.58 -1.31
C LEU A 53 3.57 11.95 -1.91
N GLU A 54 4.01 12.00 -3.17
CA GLU A 54 4.30 13.25 -3.86
C GLU A 54 3.07 14.16 -3.90
N GLY A 55 1.91 13.64 -4.29
CA GLY A 55 0.68 14.43 -4.34
C GLY A 55 0.20 14.92 -2.97
N PHE A 56 0.10 14.01 -2.00
CA PHE A 56 -0.41 14.34 -0.66
C PHE A 56 0.55 15.24 0.10
N ASN A 57 1.83 14.88 0.18
CA ASN A 57 2.80 15.63 0.98
C ASN A 57 3.14 16.99 0.36
N THR A 58 3.14 17.13 -0.98
CA THR A 58 3.26 18.45 -1.61
C THR A 58 2.11 19.37 -1.24
N ALA A 59 0.88 18.83 -1.17
CA ALA A 59 -0.27 19.60 -0.71
C ALA A 59 -0.15 19.98 0.78
N MET A 60 0.43 19.11 1.62
CA MET A 60 0.68 19.41 3.04
C MET A 60 1.80 20.44 3.24
N LEU A 61 2.84 20.45 2.40
CA LEU A 61 3.87 21.50 2.42
C LEU A 61 3.30 22.90 2.18
N SER A 62 2.20 23.00 1.43
CA SER A 62 1.52 24.27 1.14
C SER A 62 0.46 24.63 2.19
N GLY A 63 0.25 23.81 3.22
CA GLY A 63 -0.78 24.01 4.23
C GLY A 63 -0.24 23.98 5.65
N ASP A 64 -1.02 24.48 6.61
CA ASP A 64 -0.61 24.58 8.02
C ASP A 64 -1.02 23.37 8.87
N ARG A 65 -1.28 22.20 8.25
CA ARG A 65 -1.73 21.01 8.99
C ARG A 65 -0.53 20.11 9.29
N PRO A 66 -0.35 19.68 10.55
CA PRO A 66 0.75 18.78 10.94
C PRO A 66 0.42 17.32 10.58
N LEU A 67 0.03 17.09 9.32
CA LEU A 67 -0.30 15.79 8.74
C LEU A 67 0.71 15.43 7.67
N TRP A 68 1.10 14.17 7.61
CA TRP A 68 2.05 13.66 6.64
C TRP A 68 1.70 12.24 6.23
N ALA A 69 1.88 11.92 4.95
CA ALA A 69 1.77 10.55 4.48
C ALA A 69 3.13 9.85 4.56
N VAL A 70 3.13 8.59 5.01
CA VAL A 70 4.32 7.73 5.12
C VAL A 70 4.07 6.37 4.49
N ALA A 71 5.08 5.81 3.83
CA ALA A 71 5.05 4.47 3.27
C ALA A 71 5.76 3.49 4.21
N VAL A 72 5.03 2.51 4.73
CA VAL A 72 5.56 1.47 5.62
C VAL A 72 5.72 0.17 4.83
N PRO A 73 6.93 -0.41 4.72
CA PRO A 73 7.13 -1.68 4.01
C PRO A 73 6.31 -2.81 4.64
N VAL A 74 5.66 -3.61 3.79
CA VAL A 74 4.91 -4.80 4.18
C VAL A 74 5.66 -6.02 3.69
N ALA A 75 5.99 -6.93 4.62
CA ALA A 75 6.44 -8.26 4.26
C ALA A 75 5.22 -9.16 4.02
N LEU A 76 4.94 -9.47 2.75
CA LEU A 76 4.00 -10.55 2.43
C LEU A 76 4.66 -11.89 2.78
N ARG A 77 4.16 -12.54 3.83
CA ARG A 77 4.53 -13.92 4.14
C ARG A 77 3.52 -14.84 3.48
N TYR A 78 3.99 -15.66 2.54
CA TYR A 78 3.23 -16.75 1.98
C TYR A 78 3.13 -17.87 3.05
N GLU A 79 1.92 -18.23 3.48
CA GLU A 79 1.72 -19.28 4.50
C GLU A 79 1.87 -20.71 3.95
N GLY A 80 2.13 -20.87 2.65
CA GLY A 80 2.43 -22.15 2.01
C GLY A 80 1.43 -22.53 0.93
N ASP A 81 1.88 -23.42 0.05
CA ASP A 81 1.04 -24.00 -0.99
C ASP A 81 0.05 -25.00 -0.39
N VAL A 82 -1.12 -25.10 -1.03
CA VAL A 82 -2.01 -26.26 -0.85
C VAL A 82 -1.18 -27.52 -1.05
N GLN A 83 -1.10 -28.34 0.00
CA GLN A 83 -0.39 -29.61 -0.04
C GLN A 83 -1.25 -30.67 -0.76
N ALA A 84 -0.59 -31.62 -1.43
CA ALA A 84 -1.26 -32.74 -2.06
C ALA A 84 -2.14 -33.49 -1.03
N GLY A 85 -3.43 -33.67 -1.34
CA GLY A 85 -4.42 -34.26 -0.44
C GLY A 85 -5.26 -33.25 0.36
N ALA A 86 -4.93 -31.95 0.31
CA ALA A 86 -5.80 -30.93 0.88
C ALA A 86 -7.08 -30.76 0.04
N VAL A 87 -8.21 -30.58 0.72
CA VAL A 87 -9.49 -30.32 0.06
C VAL A 87 -9.50 -28.86 -0.40
N VAL A 88 -9.52 -28.66 -1.72
CA VAL A 88 -9.65 -27.33 -2.34
C VAL A 88 -11.09 -27.12 -2.80
N ARG A 89 -11.65 -25.95 -2.54
CA ARG A 89 -12.94 -25.53 -3.12
C ARG A 89 -12.67 -24.47 -4.17
N GLY A 90 -12.99 -24.79 -5.43
CA GLY A 90 -12.91 -23.83 -6.52
C GLY A 90 -13.98 -22.75 -6.39
N HIS A 91 -13.62 -21.51 -6.72
CA HIS A 91 -14.60 -20.45 -6.92
C HIS A 91 -15.15 -20.53 -8.35
N VAL A 92 -16.47 -20.60 -8.50
CA VAL A 92 -17.12 -20.54 -9.81
C VAL A 92 -17.47 -19.08 -10.07
N PHE A 93 -16.80 -18.46 -11.04
CA PHE A 93 -17.20 -17.15 -11.54
C PHE A 93 -18.47 -17.30 -12.38
N ALA A 94 -19.46 -16.44 -12.14
CA ALA A 94 -20.67 -16.42 -12.95
C ALA A 94 -20.33 -16.05 -14.40
N ASP A 95 -20.82 -16.84 -15.34
CA ASP A 95 -20.67 -16.58 -16.78
C ASP A 95 -21.51 -15.36 -17.17
N GLN A 96 -20.87 -14.29 -17.64
CA GLN A 96 -21.56 -13.14 -18.21
C GLN A 96 -21.94 -13.42 -19.67
N ALA A 97 -22.71 -14.49 -19.90
CA ALA A 97 -23.22 -14.85 -21.22
C ALA A 97 -24.74 -15.00 -21.20
N THR A 98 -25.47 -13.97 -20.76
CA THR A 98 -26.88 -13.81 -21.15
C THR A 98 -27.31 -12.36 -21.04
N ALA A 99 -27.01 -11.57 -22.07
CA ALA A 99 -27.84 -10.44 -22.47
C ALA A 99 -27.66 -10.17 -23.97
N SER A 100 -28.14 -11.10 -24.78
CA SER A 100 -28.82 -10.77 -26.04
C SER A 100 -30.24 -11.32 -25.88
N PRO A 101 -31.29 -10.50 -26.03
CA PRO A 101 -31.79 -10.10 -27.35
C PRO A 101 -32.23 -8.60 -27.37
N ALA A 102 -32.52 -7.93 -28.48
CA ALA A 102 -32.96 -8.31 -29.82
C ALA A 102 -32.48 -7.26 -30.83
#